data_AF-A0A6L5X2C4-F1
#
_entry.id   AF-A0A6L5X2C4-F1
#
_cell.length_a   1.000
_cell.length_b   1.000
_cell.length_c   1.000
_cell.angle_alpha   90.00
_cell.angle_beta   90.00
_cell.angle_gamma   90.00
#
_symmetry.space_group_name_H-M   'P 1'
#
loop_
_entity.id
_entity.type
_entity.pdbx_description
1 polymer ?
#
loop_
_entity_poly.entity_id
_entity_poly.type
_entity_poly.pdbx_seq_one_letter_code
_entity_poly.pdbx_strand_id
1 'polypeptide(L)'
;MGHLFDRIMDVLQLIVLIGSVWTLAKTAVKVAKAPEKSQNDRIRALEIRVDKIAERLEDGDRHFAMIDDGTIITQQCILAMMDALINGDNTTELKAKRDLMQTYLLKRGIK
;
A
#
# COMPACT_ATOMS: atom_id res chain seq x y z
N MET A 1 17.96 3.84 73.60
CA MET A 1 16.98 3.21 72.67
C MET A 1 16.54 4.16 71.56
N GLY A 2 16.23 5.43 71.82
CA GLY A 2 15.77 6.39 70.77
C GLY A 2 16.73 6.61 69.59
N HIS A 3 17.99 6.96 69.85
CA HIS A 3 18.95 7.28 68.78
C HIS A 3 19.29 6.14 67.80
N LEU A 4 19.12 4.88 68.21
CA LEU A 4 19.35 3.73 67.32
C LEU A 4 18.16 3.53 66.37
N PHE A 5 16.95 3.75 66.88
CA PHE A 5 15.71 3.70 66.10
C PHE A 5 15.64 4.85 65.08
N ASP A 6 16.02 6.07 65.48
CA ASP A 6 16.06 7.23 64.59
C ASP A 6 17.01 7.01 63.41
N ARG A 7 18.22 6.46 63.67
CA ARG A 7 19.18 6.13 62.60
C ARG A 7 18.68 5.05 61.65
N ILE A 8 17.95 4.05 62.15
CA ILE A 8 17.36 2.99 61.31
C ILE A 8 16.27 3.60 60.42
N MET A 9 15.44 4.48 60.97
CA MET A 9 14.40 5.18 60.21
C MET A 9 14.98 6.10 59.13
N ASP A 10 16.06 6.82 59.42
CA ASP A 10 16.76 7.67 58.44
C ASP A 10 17.31 6.85 57.26
N VAL A 11 17.91 5.68 57.54
CA VAL A 11 18.42 4.78 56.50
C VAL A 11 17.28 4.21 55.64
N LEU A 12 16.16 3.82 56.26
CA LEU A 12 14.99 3.34 55.53
C LEU A 12 14.39 4.41 54.62
N GLN A 13 14.28 5.66 55.10
CA GLN A 13 13.81 6.78 54.29
C GLN A 13 14.74 7.06 53.12
N LEU A 14 16.07 6.96 53.31
CA LEU A 14 17.05 7.10 52.26
C LEU A 14 16.87 6.04 51.16
N ILE A 15 16.63 4.78 51.54
CA ILE A 15 16.39 3.68 50.60
C ILE A 15 15.11 3.92 49.79
N VAL A 16 14.04 4.39 50.44
CA VAL A 16 12.78 4.73 49.77
C VAL A 16 12.96 5.90 48.80
N LEU A 17 13.74 6.92 49.17
CA LEU A 17 14.06 8.06 48.29
C LEU A 17 14.87 7.63 47.07
N ILE A 18 15.88 6.78 47.24
CA ILE A 18 16.67 6.27 46.11
C ILE A 18 15.77 5.44 45.18
N GLY A 19 14.88 4.61 45.75
CA GLY A 19 13.92 3.83 44.99
C GLY A 19 12.94 4.68 44.17
N SER A 20 12.43 5.77 44.74
CA SER A 20 11.49 6.67 44.05
C SER A 20 12.16 7.52 42.98
N VAL A 21 13.40 7.96 43.19
CA VAL A 21 14.20 8.67 42.18
C VAL A 21 14.47 7.78 40.97
N TRP A 22 14.79 6.50 41.20
CA TRP A 22 15.04 5.54 40.13
C TRP A 22 13.81 5.25 39.26
N THR A 23 12.63 5.11 39.87
CA THR A 23 11.38 4.89 39.14
C THR A 23 10.96 6.11 38.33
N LEU A 24 11.13 7.33 38.88
CA LEU A 24 10.94 8.58 38.17
C LEU A 24 11.87 8.69 36.95
N ALA A 25 13.17 8.40 37.11
CA ALA A 25 14.14 8.46 36.02
C ALA A 25 13.79 7.50 34.87
N LYS A 26 13.41 6.25 35.18
CA LYS A 26 12.96 5.29 34.17
C LYS A 26 11.70 5.75 33.44
N THR A 27 10.76 6.36 34.15
CA THR A 27 9.50 6.84 33.59
C THR A 27 9.76 8.04 32.67
N ALA A 28 10.61 8.98 33.08
CA ALA A 28 11.02 10.12 32.26
C ALA A 28 11.70 9.68 30.96
N VAL A 29 12.61 8.70 31.00
CA VAL A 29 13.27 8.16 29.80
C VAL A 29 12.27 7.45 28.88
N LYS A 30 11.32 6.67 29.42
CA LYS A 30 10.27 6.03 28.63
C LYS A 30 9.35 7.05 27.98
N VAL A 31 8.93 8.08 28.71
CA VAL A 31 8.07 9.15 28.19
C VAL A 31 8.80 9.98 27.14
N ALA A 32 10.09 10.24 27.30
CA ALA A 32 10.89 10.94 26.30
C ALA A 32 11.05 10.14 24.99
N LYS A 33 11.21 8.82 25.07
CA LYS A 33 11.41 7.94 23.89
C LYS A 33 10.11 7.42 23.26
N ALA A 34 9.00 7.42 23.99
CA ALA A 34 7.69 7.01 23.48
C ALA A 34 7.19 7.82 22.26
N PRO A 35 7.30 9.17 22.22
CA PRO A 35 6.84 9.94 21.06
C PRO A 35 7.67 9.64 19.81
N GLU A 36 8.99 9.47 19.95
CA GLU A 36 9.89 9.16 18.82
C GLU A 36 9.57 7.78 18.22
N LYS A 37 9.35 6.76 19.06
CA LYS A 37 8.95 5.43 18.57
C LYS A 37 7.59 5.46 17.88
N SER A 38 6.60 6.11 18.49
CA SER A 38 5.24 6.23 17.93
C SER A 38 5.24 7.00 16.59
N GLN A 39 6.05 8.05 16.49
CA GLN A 39 6.21 8.80 15.24
C GLN A 39 6.89 7.95 14.17
N ASN A 40 7.97 7.24 14.48
CA ASN A 40 8.65 6.37 13.52
C ASN A 40 7.75 5.22 13.04
N ASP A 41 6.98 4.60 13.94
CA ASP A 41 6.01 3.56 13.57
C ASP A 41 4.92 4.13 12.64
N ARG A 42 4.43 5.36 12.91
CA ARG A 42 3.47 6.06 12.04
C ARG A 42 4.06 6.41 10.67
N ILE A 43 5.30 6.88 10.62
CA ILE A 43 6.01 7.22 9.38
C ILE A 43 6.18 5.95 8.55
N ARG A 44 6.69 4.86 9.13
CA ARG A 44 6.84 3.57 8.45
C ARG A 44 5.50 3.04 7.93
N ALA A 45 4.42 3.17 8.71
CA ALA A 45 3.09 2.77 8.27
C ALA A 45 2.60 3.61 7.08
N LEU A 46 2.93 4.91 7.05
CA LEU A 46 2.61 5.78 5.92
C LEU A 46 3.45 5.45 4.68
N GLU A 47 4.74 5.18 4.82
CA GLU A 47 5.62 4.73 3.73
C GLU A 47 5.05 3.48 3.05
N ILE A 48 4.73 2.44 3.84
CA ILE A 48 4.13 1.20 3.31
C ILE A 48 2.80 1.47 2.58
N ARG A 49 2.00 2.43 3.06
CA ARG A 49 0.74 2.79 2.40
C ARG A 49 0.98 3.53 1.09
N VAL A 50 1.96 4.44 1.05
CA VAL A 50 2.34 5.16 -0.17
C VAL A 50 2.87 4.19 -1.21
N ASP A 51 3.76 3.27 -0.84
CA ASP A 51 4.31 2.26 -1.75
C ASP A 51 3.21 1.40 -2.36
N LYS A 52 2.25 0.94 -1.54
CA LYS A 52 1.08 0.18 -2.03
C LYS A 52 0.17 0.99 -2.95
N ILE A 53 0.05 2.30 -2.72
CA ILE A 53 -0.74 3.18 -3.59
C ILE A 53 -0.01 3.37 -4.92
N ALA A 54 1.31 3.56 -4.90
CA ALA A 54 2.13 3.67 -6.10
C ALA A 54 2.05 2.39 -6.95
N GLU A 55 2.18 1.22 -6.35
CA GLU A 55 2.02 -0.07 -7.01
C GLU A 55 0.64 -0.20 -7.66
N ARG A 56 -0.43 0.15 -6.95
CA ARG A 56 -1.80 0.12 -7.48
C ARG A 56 -2.04 1.13 -8.61
N LEU A 57 -1.40 2.29 -8.58
CA LEU A 57 -1.49 3.28 -9.63
C LEU A 57 -0.79 2.78 -10.89
N GLU A 58 0.40 2.20 -10.77
CA GLU A 58 1.12 1.63 -11.91
C GLU A 58 0.35 0.46 -12.55
N ASP A 59 -0.20 -0.44 -11.73
CA ASP A 59 -1.06 -1.52 -12.22
C ASP A 59 -2.37 -0.98 -12.82
N GLY A 60 -2.92 0.09 -12.25
CA GLY A 60 -4.09 0.79 -12.76
C GLY A 60 -3.86 1.38 -14.14
N ASP A 61 -2.77 2.12 -14.34
CA ASP A 61 -2.39 2.68 -15.64
C ASP A 61 -2.21 1.59 -16.70
N ARG A 62 -1.58 0.48 -16.31
CA ARG A 62 -1.42 -0.69 -17.18
C ARG A 62 -2.77 -1.31 -17.55
N HIS A 63 -3.71 -1.38 -16.61
CA HIS A 63 -5.06 -1.88 -16.84
C HIS A 63 -5.89 -0.94 -17.73
N PHE A 64 -5.81 0.37 -17.52
CA PHE A 64 -6.49 1.34 -18.38
C PHE A 64 -5.97 1.31 -19.81
N ALA A 65 -4.65 1.22 -19.99
CA ALA A 65 -4.06 1.04 -21.31
C ALA A 65 -4.58 -0.25 -22.01
N MET A 66 -4.80 -1.34 -21.25
CA MET A 66 -5.41 -2.56 -21.81
C MET A 66 -6.88 -2.36 -22.23
N ILE A 67 -7.64 -1.59 -21.47
CA ILE A 67 -9.05 -1.29 -21.80
C ILE A 67 -9.12 -0.43 -23.06
N ASP A 68 -8.27 0.59 -23.17
CA ASP A 68 -8.23 1.48 -24.34
C ASP A 68 -7.84 0.71 -25.61
N ASP A 69 -6.78 -0.10 -25.55
CA ASP A 69 -6.37 -0.96 -26.66
C ASP A 69 -7.50 -1.91 -27.09
N GLY A 70 -8.16 -2.56 -26.12
CA GLY A 70 -9.25 -3.49 -26.39
C GLY A 70 -10.47 -2.80 -26.98
N THR A 71 -10.76 -1.57 -26.56
CA THR A 71 -11.85 -0.74 -27.07
C THR A 71 -11.59 -0.37 -28.53
N ILE A 72 -10.38 0.09 -28.86
CA ILE A 72 -10.00 0.43 -30.24
C ILE A 72 -10.17 -0.78 -31.15
N ILE A 73 -9.66 -1.95 -30.74
CA ILE A 73 -9.76 -3.18 -31.54
C ILE A 73 -11.22 -3.61 -31.73
N THR A 74 -12.04 -3.52 -30.67
CA THR A 74 -13.46 -3.84 -30.74
C THR A 74 -14.20 -2.90 -31.70
N GLN A 75 -13.93 -1.60 -31.63
CA GLN A 75 -14.50 -0.61 -32.56
C GLN A 75 -14.11 -0.90 -34.00
N GLN A 76 -12.84 -1.25 -34.27
CA GLN A 76 -12.40 -1.63 -35.61
C GLN A 76 -13.11 -2.89 -36.15
N CYS A 77 -13.38 -3.87 -35.28
CA CYS A 77 -14.12 -5.06 -35.66
C CYS A 77 -15.59 -4.75 -35.97
N ILE A 78 -16.23 -3.91 -35.15
CA ILE A 78 -17.62 -3.47 -35.37
C ILE A 78 -17.73 -2.72 -36.70
N LEU A 79 -16.80 -1.78 -36.97
CA LEU A 79 -16.80 -1.03 -38.23
C LEU A 79 -16.67 -1.96 -39.45
N ALA A 80 -15.74 -2.92 -39.43
CA ALA A 80 -15.60 -3.88 -40.51
C ALA A 80 -16.85 -4.77 -40.69
N MET A 81 -17.53 -5.12 -39.60
CA MET A 81 -18.83 -5.82 -39.67
C MET A 81 -19.91 -4.95 -40.32
N MET A 82 -19.98 -3.67 -39.97
CA MET A 82 -20.91 -2.73 -40.58
C MET A 82 -20.61 -2.54 -42.07
N ASP A 83 -19.33 -2.38 -42.44
CA ASP A 83 -18.91 -2.24 -43.84
C ASP A 83 -19.21 -3.50 -44.66
N ALA A 84 -19.04 -4.69 -44.08
CA ALA A 84 -19.42 -5.94 -44.72
C ALA A 84 -20.94 -6.07 -44.93
N LEU A 85 -21.74 -5.62 -43.95
CA LEU A 85 -23.21 -5.60 -44.07
C LEU A 85 -23.69 -4.61 -45.14
N ILE A 86 -23.01 -3.47 -45.29
CA ILE A 86 -23.36 -2.44 -46.28
C ILE A 86 -22.92 -2.85 -47.70
N ASN A 87 -21.70 -3.36 -47.85
CA ASN A 87 -21.09 -3.58 -49.16
C ASN A 87 -21.26 -5.01 -49.70
N GLY A 88 -21.82 -5.93 -48.90
CA GLY A 88 -22.20 -7.28 -49.33
C GLY A 88 -21.06 -8.27 -49.59
N ASP A 89 -19.83 -7.79 -49.81
CA ASP A 89 -18.66 -8.65 -50.11
C ASP A 89 -17.35 -8.12 -49.50
N ASN A 90 -17.33 -7.95 -48.16
CA ASN A 90 -16.11 -7.53 -47.45
C ASN A 90 -15.52 -8.64 -46.56
N THR A 91 -15.61 -9.90 -47.02
CA THR A 91 -15.17 -11.08 -46.26
C THR A 91 -13.67 -11.09 -45.94
N THR A 92 -12.84 -10.48 -46.78
CA THR A 92 -11.39 -10.38 -46.55
C THR A 92 -11.05 -9.45 -45.39
N GLU A 93 -11.64 -8.26 -45.35
CA GLU A 93 -11.43 -7.30 -44.26
C GLU A 93 -12.00 -7.82 -42.94
N LEU A 94 -13.16 -8.49 -43.01
CA LEU A 94 -13.77 -9.12 -41.84
C LEU A 94 -12.88 -10.19 -41.21
N LYS A 95 -12.25 -11.05 -42.04
CA LYS A 95 -11.29 -12.06 -41.58
C LYS A 95 -10.06 -11.40 -40.96
N ALA A 96 -9.52 -10.34 -41.58
CA ALA A 96 -8.37 -9.62 -41.04
C ALA A 96 -8.67 -8.99 -39.67
N LYS A 97 -9.85 -8.39 -39.48
CA LYS A 97 -10.25 -7.83 -38.17
C LYS A 97 -10.52 -8.91 -37.12
N ARG A 98 -11.15 -10.02 -37.51
CA ARG A 98 -11.30 -11.20 -36.63
C ARG A 98 -9.95 -11.71 -36.16
N ASP A 99 -8.99 -11.87 -37.06
CA ASP A 99 -7.66 -12.40 -36.74
C ASP A 99 -6.87 -11.43 -35.85
N LEU A 100 -7.04 -10.12 -36.07
CA LEU A 100 -6.50 -9.07 -35.19
C LEU A 100 -7.08 -9.16 -33.78
N MET A 101 -8.39 -9.32 -33.63
CA MET A 101 -9.05 -9.51 -32.33
C MET A 101 -8.61 -10.81 -31.66
N GLN A 102 -8.55 -11.91 -32.41
CA GLN A 102 -8.10 -13.19 -31.88
C GLN A 102 -6.64 -13.13 -31.42
N THR A 103 -5.77 -12.45 -32.18
CA THR A 103 -4.38 -12.22 -31.79
C THR A 103 -4.28 -11.37 -30.52
N TYR A 104 -5.12 -10.34 -30.40
CA TYR A 104 -5.19 -9.50 -29.20
C TYR A 104 -5.60 -10.29 -27.96
N LEU A 105 -6.68 -11.08 -28.06
CA LEU A 105 -7.18 -11.94 -26.98
C LEU A 105 -6.14 -12.99 -26.56
N LEU A 106 -5.50 -13.65 -27.53
CA LEU A 106 -4.45 -14.65 -27.27
C LEU A 106 -3.21 -14.02 -26.62
N LYS A 107 -2.73 -12.87 -27.11
CA LYS A 107 -1.57 -12.17 -26.57
C LYS A 107 -1.79 -11.69 -25.13
N ARG A 108 -3.02 -11.35 -24.77
CA ARG A 108 -3.40 -10.89 -23.42
C ARG A 108 -3.87 -12.02 -22.49
N GLY A 109 -3.92 -13.28 -22.98
CA GLY A 109 -4.31 -14.44 -22.18
C GLY A 109 -5.80 -14.52 -21.84
N ILE A 110 -6.64 -13.77 -22.55
CA ILE A 110 -8.10 -13.75 -22.39
C ILE A 110 -8.64 -14.88 -23.27
N LYS A 111 -8.89 -16.05 -22.67
CA LYS A 111 -9.57 -17.18 -23.33
C LYS A 111 -11.05 -17.16 -23.03
#